data_AF-A0A6C0JF87-F1
#
_entry.id   AF-A0A6C0JF87-F1
#
_cell.length_a   1.000
_cell.length_b   1.000
_cell.length_c   1.000
_cell.angle_alpha   90.00
_cell.angle_beta   90.00
_cell.angle_gamma   90.00
#
_symmetry.space_group_name_H-M   'P 1'
#
loop_
_entity.id
_entity.type
_entity.pdbx_description
1 polymer ?
#
loop_
_entity_poly.entity_id
_entity_poly.type
_entity_poly.pdbx_seq_one_letter_code
_entity_poly.pdbx_strand_id
1 'polypeptide(L)'
;MTCPLLLNILNTKNVDHESEIFKCQTLKSTHKYCLVNRLSGQQTGPLIEKYIRHKGGMCKVNASECCGDVKYNGEYAEVKASLGGQNRTKFNYVQIRPSHTITYYILTAYYLDWTTIENDGELFVFLIKKSDMIDLLEKYGSYAHGTIAKMGQITMDNIMKNTDYEYALRPTYGDKLWKNLLEYRYTKSDLPIEF
;
A
#
# COMPACT_ATOMS: atom_id res chain seq x y z
N MET A 1 -12.69 -38.70 10.28
CA MET A 1 -13.19 -37.31 10.30
C MET A 1 -12.18 -36.43 9.60
N THR A 2 -12.60 -35.71 8.56
CA THR A 2 -11.78 -34.72 7.86
C THR A 2 -11.79 -33.39 8.64
N CYS A 3 -10.64 -32.73 8.76
CA CYS A 3 -10.53 -31.43 9.42
C CYS A 3 -11.17 -30.34 8.53
N PRO A 4 -12.23 -29.64 8.98
CA PRO A 4 -12.91 -28.64 8.16
C PRO A 4 -11.99 -27.50 7.69
N LEU A 5 -10.97 -27.15 8.49
CA LEU A 5 -9.98 -26.13 8.14
C LEU A 5 -9.11 -26.54 6.95
N LEU A 6 -8.69 -27.81 6.90
CA LEU A 6 -7.89 -28.33 5.78
C LEU A 6 -8.72 -28.43 4.50
N LEU A 7 -9.99 -28.83 4.63
CA LEU A 7 -10.92 -28.86 3.50
C LEU A 7 -11.14 -27.44 2.93
N ASN A 8 -11.29 -26.44 3.81
CA ASN A 8 -11.44 -25.06 3.39
C ASN A 8 -10.20 -24.54 2.63
N ILE A 9 -8.98 -24.85 3.11
CA ILE A 9 -7.73 -24.48 2.42
C ILE A 9 -7.69 -25.04 1.00
N LEU A 10 -8.08 -26.30 0.81
CA LEU A 10 -8.10 -26.94 -0.52
C LEU A 10 -9.16 -26.32 -1.42
N ASN A 11 -10.34 -26.00 -0.88
CA ASN A 11 -11.42 -25.36 -1.63
C ASN A 11 -11.05 -23.93 -2.07
N THR A 12 -10.29 -23.20 -1.26
CA THR A 12 -9.85 -21.83 -1.58
C THR A 12 -8.60 -21.77 -2.45
N LYS A 13 -7.88 -22.89 -2.63
CA LYS A 13 -6.59 -22.93 -3.33
C LYS A 13 -6.66 -22.50 -4.80
N ASN A 14 -7.78 -22.78 -5.46
CA ASN A 14 -7.98 -22.52 -6.89
C ASN A 14 -8.85 -21.29 -7.16
N VAL A 15 -9.10 -20.46 -6.15
CA VAL A 15 -9.88 -19.24 -6.33
C VAL A 15 -9.07 -18.24 -7.14
N ASP A 16 -9.63 -17.77 -8.25
CA ASP A 16 -9.09 -16.65 -9.00
C ASP A 16 -9.43 -15.34 -8.27
N HIS A 17 -8.56 -14.95 -7.32
CA HIS A 17 -8.75 -13.74 -6.55
C HIS A 17 -8.76 -12.47 -7.40
N GLU A 18 -8.13 -12.47 -8.58
CA GLU A 18 -8.14 -11.31 -9.49
C GLU A 18 -9.53 -11.08 -10.08
N SER A 19 -10.16 -12.14 -10.59
CA SER A 19 -11.54 -12.05 -11.06
C SER A 19 -12.52 -11.61 -9.96
N GLU A 20 -12.32 -12.09 -8.73
CA GLU A 20 -13.19 -11.73 -7.61
C GLU A 20 -13.03 -10.27 -7.15
N ILE A 21 -11.80 -9.72 -7.11
CA ILE A 21 -11.61 -8.31 -6.73
C ILE A 21 -12.29 -7.37 -7.72
N PHE A 22 -12.38 -7.70 -9.02
CA PHE A 22 -13.01 -6.82 -10.00
C PHE A 22 -14.54 -6.77 -9.89
N LYS A 23 -15.15 -7.77 -9.23
CA LYS A 23 -16.57 -7.76 -8.85
C LYS A 23 -16.86 -6.83 -7.67
N CYS A 24 -15.85 -6.47 -6.88
CA CYS A 24 -15.99 -5.55 -5.76
C CYS A 24 -16.37 -4.14 -6.25
N GLN A 25 -17.39 -3.54 -5.63
CA GLN A 25 -17.92 -2.23 -6.04
C GLN A 25 -17.00 -1.07 -5.67
N THR A 26 -16.32 -1.18 -4.52
CA THR A 26 -15.46 -0.12 -3.97
C THR A 26 -14.09 -0.64 -3.59
N LEU A 27 -13.09 0.25 -3.54
CA LEU A 27 -11.74 -0.09 -3.07
C LEU A 27 -11.74 -0.64 -1.64
N LYS A 28 -12.63 -0.13 -0.77
CA LYS A 28 -12.83 -0.66 0.59
C LYS A 28 -13.33 -2.10 0.56
N SER A 29 -14.31 -2.41 -0.28
CA SER A 29 -14.80 -3.79 -0.43
C SER A 29 -13.73 -4.74 -0.96
N THR A 30 -12.81 -4.24 -1.79
CA THR A 30 -11.64 -5.02 -2.25
C THR A 30 -10.65 -5.33 -1.12
N HIS A 31 -10.35 -4.36 -0.25
CA HIS A 31 -9.52 -4.60 0.94
C HIS A 31 -10.19 -5.59 1.91
N LYS A 32 -11.51 -5.44 2.12
CA LYS A 32 -12.31 -6.37 2.91
C LYS A 32 -12.23 -7.79 2.34
N TYR A 33 -12.39 -7.94 1.03
CA TYR A 33 -12.27 -9.22 0.34
C TYR A 33 -10.89 -9.88 0.59
N CYS A 34 -9.80 -9.14 0.42
CA CYS A 34 -8.45 -9.64 0.68
C CYS A 34 -8.28 -10.11 2.13
N LEU A 35 -8.82 -9.35 3.09
CA LEU A 35 -8.74 -9.68 4.51
C LEU A 35 -9.56 -10.93 4.86
N VAL A 36 -10.81 -11.02 4.41
CA VAL A 36 -11.71 -12.16 4.68
C VAL A 36 -11.14 -13.46 4.10
N ASN A 37 -10.53 -13.39 2.92
CA ASN A 37 -9.88 -14.52 2.27
C ASN A 37 -8.45 -14.78 2.78
N ARG A 38 -8.00 -14.06 3.81
CA ARG A 38 -6.70 -14.24 4.48
C ARG A 38 -5.51 -14.15 3.52
N LEU A 39 -5.60 -13.26 2.53
CA LEU A 39 -4.54 -13.07 1.56
C LEU A 39 -3.31 -12.46 2.24
N SER A 40 -2.13 -12.96 1.88
CA SER A 40 -0.87 -12.41 2.35
C SER A 40 -0.64 -10.99 1.82
N GLY A 41 0.29 -10.25 2.42
CA GLY A 41 0.69 -8.94 1.88
C GLY A 41 1.24 -9.02 0.45
N GLN A 42 1.95 -10.11 0.13
CA GLN A 42 2.50 -10.38 -1.21
C GLN A 42 1.40 -10.63 -2.26
N GLN A 43 0.25 -11.16 -1.86
CA GLN A 43 -0.92 -11.30 -2.74
C GLN A 43 -1.76 -10.02 -2.78
N THR A 44 -1.95 -9.39 -1.62
CA THR A 44 -2.83 -8.22 -1.47
C THR A 44 -2.31 -7.01 -2.23
N GLY A 45 -1.01 -6.69 -2.14
CA GLY A 45 -0.42 -5.52 -2.80
C GLY A 45 -0.72 -5.49 -4.31
N PRO A 46 -0.32 -6.53 -5.06
CA PRO A 46 -0.61 -6.61 -6.50
C PRO A 46 -2.10 -6.60 -6.85
N LEU A 47 -2.95 -7.23 -6.03
CA LEU A 47 -4.40 -7.23 -6.26
C LEU A 47 -5.02 -5.84 -6.08
N ILE A 48 -4.63 -5.11 -5.04
CA ILE A 48 -5.11 -3.74 -4.80
C ILE A 48 -4.60 -2.79 -5.88
N GLU A 49 -3.33 -2.89 -6.28
CA GLU A 49 -2.78 -2.12 -7.41
C GLU A 49 -3.57 -2.37 -8.69
N LYS A 50 -3.81 -3.65 -9.04
CA LYS A 50 -4.62 -4.02 -10.21
C LYS A 50 -6.02 -3.43 -10.16
N TYR A 51 -6.67 -3.46 -8.99
CA TYR A 51 -8.00 -2.87 -8.81
C TYR A 51 -7.98 -1.36 -9.02
N ILE A 52 -7.05 -0.64 -8.39
CA ILE A 52 -6.88 0.82 -8.53
C ILE A 52 -6.63 1.17 -9.99
N ARG A 53 -5.72 0.46 -10.65
CA ARG A 53 -5.40 0.66 -12.07
C ARG A 53 -6.62 0.47 -12.96
N HIS A 54 -7.32 -0.66 -12.81
CA HIS A 54 -8.44 -1.01 -13.68
C HIS A 54 -9.63 -0.06 -13.50
N LYS A 55 -10.06 0.20 -12.26
CA LYS A 55 -11.21 1.08 -11.98
C LYS A 55 -10.86 2.55 -12.17
N GLY A 56 -9.60 2.93 -12.03
CA GLY A 56 -9.10 4.30 -12.27
C GLY A 56 -8.75 4.60 -13.72
N GLY A 57 -8.85 3.64 -14.65
CA GLY A 57 -8.48 3.85 -16.05
C GLY A 57 -6.99 4.17 -16.25
N MET A 58 -6.11 3.66 -15.38
CA MET A 58 -4.68 3.95 -15.39
C MET A 58 -3.91 2.93 -16.24
N CYS A 59 -2.79 3.35 -16.81
CA CYS A 59 -1.90 2.46 -17.55
C CYS A 59 -0.93 1.76 -16.62
N LYS A 60 -0.61 0.48 -16.89
CA LYS A 60 0.45 -0.24 -16.18
C LYS A 60 1.81 0.29 -16.66
N VAL A 61 2.73 0.48 -15.72
CA VAL A 61 4.13 0.79 -16.01
C VAL A 61 4.98 -0.47 -15.81
N ASN A 62 5.96 -0.70 -16.68
CA ASN A 62 6.86 -1.84 -16.49
C ASN A 62 7.89 -1.53 -15.42
N ALA A 63 8.16 -2.50 -14.54
CA ALA A 63 9.11 -2.33 -13.44
C ALA A 63 10.53 -1.95 -13.92
N SER A 64 10.92 -2.38 -15.13
CA SER A 64 12.22 -2.05 -15.74
C SER A 64 12.36 -0.58 -16.13
N GLU A 65 11.26 0.18 -16.20
CA GLU A 65 11.29 1.60 -16.52
C GLU A 65 11.64 2.47 -15.30
N CYS A 66 11.61 1.91 -14.09
CA CYS A 66 11.86 2.65 -12.84
C CYS A 66 10.96 3.89 -12.70
N CYS A 67 9.68 3.77 -13.10
CA CYS A 67 8.70 4.87 -13.15
C CYS A 67 7.43 4.59 -12.32
N GLY A 68 7.55 3.85 -11.21
CA GLY A 68 6.39 3.44 -10.39
C GLY A 68 5.59 2.29 -11.01
N ASP A 69 4.33 2.14 -10.56
CA ASP A 69 3.46 1.00 -10.92
C ASP A 69 2.41 1.38 -11.97
N VAL A 70 1.93 2.63 -11.92
CA VAL A 70 0.85 3.12 -12.79
C VAL A 70 1.16 4.51 -13.37
N LYS A 71 0.57 4.80 -14.53
CA LYS A 71 0.61 6.11 -15.19
C LYS A 71 -0.80 6.61 -15.46
N TYR A 72 -1.05 7.88 -15.13
CA TYR A 72 -2.33 8.56 -15.38
C TYR A 72 -2.08 10.03 -15.72
N ASN A 73 -2.72 10.53 -16.78
CA ASN A 73 -2.57 11.92 -17.24
C ASN A 73 -1.13 12.43 -17.41
N GLY A 74 -0.20 11.55 -17.76
CA GLY A 74 1.22 11.91 -17.91
C GLY A 74 2.05 11.74 -16.64
N GLU A 75 1.41 11.62 -15.48
CA GLU A 75 2.05 11.48 -14.17
C GLU A 75 2.22 10.01 -13.78
N TYR A 76 3.30 9.73 -13.05
CA TYR A 76 3.67 8.41 -12.58
C TYR A 76 3.35 8.22 -11.10
N ALA A 77 2.78 7.09 -10.72
CA ALA A 77 2.49 6.78 -9.33
C ALA A 77 2.92 5.38 -8.91
N GLU A 78 3.38 5.26 -7.65
CA GLU A 78 3.67 4.00 -6.98
C GLU A 78 2.58 3.69 -5.95
N VAL A 79 2.08 2.46 -5.94
CA VAL A 79 0.95 2.02 -5.10
C VAL A 79 1.46 1.06 -4.04
N LYS A 80 1.15 1.34 -2.76
CA LYS A 80 1.43 0.41 -1.65
C LYS A 80 0.18 0.21 -0.80
N ALA A 81 -0.19 -1.05 -0.60
CA ALA A 81 -1.38 -1.41 0.17
C ALA A 81 -1.04 -2.16 1.47
N SER A 82 -1.77 -1.87 2.54
CA SER A 82 -1.58 -2.53 3.83
C SER A 82 -2.90 -2.82 4.56
N LEU A 83 -3.03 -4.04 5.07
CA LEU A 83 -4.19 -4.53 5.85
C LEU A 83 -3.96 -4.49 7.38
N GLY A 84 -3.07 -3.61 7.85
CA GLY A 84 -2.80 -3.39 9.28
C GLY A 84 -1.96 -4.46 10.00
N GLY A 85 -1.31 -5.37 9.26
CA GLY A 85 -0.43 -6.39 9.85
C GLY A 85 -1.18 -7.39 10.73
N GLN A 86 -0.48 -8.06 11.66
CA GLN A 86 -1.09 -9.07 12.54
C GLN A 86 -2.16 -8.47 13.45
N ASN A 87 -1.89 -7.29 14.02
CA ASN A 87 -2.75 -6.63 14.99
C ASN A 87 -3.77 -5.68 14.38
N ARG A 88 -3.83 -5.59 13.04
CA ARG A 88 -4.73 -4.70 12.27
C ARG A 88 -4.55 -3.19 12.48
N THR A 89 -3.57 -2.80 13.26
CA THR A 89 -3.26 -1.39 13.58
C THR A 89 -1.90 -0.93 13.04
N LYS A 90 -1.04 -1.83 12.55
CA LYS A 90 0.31 -1.49 12.06
C LYS A 90 0.41 -1.68 10.56
N PHE A 91 0.55 -0.59 9.84
CA PHE A 91 0.67 -0.59 8.38
C PHE A 91 2.14 -0.63 7.98
N ASN A 92 2.44 -1.32 6.89
CA ASN A 92 3.80 -1.58 6.45
C ASN A 92 3.91 -1.29 4.96
N TYR A 93 4.55 -0.19 4.63
CA TYR A 93 4.86 0.23 3.26
C TYR A 93 6.36 0.03 3.07
N VAL A 94 6.73 -1.00 2.32
CA VAL A 94 8.13 -1.38 2.06
C VAL A 94 8.45 -1.19 0.59
N GLN A 95 9.75 -1.17 0.29
CA GLN A 95 10.26 -1.03 -1.07
C GLN A 95 9.81 0.28 -1.72
N ILE A 96 9.81 1.35 -0.93
CA ILE A 96 9.62 2.72 -1.40
C ILE A 96 10.93 3.14 -2.06
N ARG A 97 10.88 3.57 -3.33
CA ARG A 97 12.07 3.87 -4.13
C ARG A 97 12.01 5.32 -4.66
N PRO A 98 12.36 6.33 -3.84
CA PRO A 98 12.38 7.72 -4.30
C PRO A 98 13.39 8.01 -5.41
N SER A 99 14.33 7.11 -5.69
CA SER A 99 15.22 7.22 -6.85
C SER A 99 14.48 7.08 -8.19
N HIS A 100 13.31 6.42 -8.20
CA HIS A 100 12.49 6.23 -9.40
C HIS A 100 11.81 7.53 -9.86
N THR A 101 11.45 7.58 -11.14
CA THR A 101 10.65 8.67 -11.72
C THR A 101 9.19 8.50 -11.30
N ILE A 102 8.85 9.04 -10.14
CA ILE A 102 7.52 8.96 -9.52
C ILE A 102 7.07 10.38 -9.19
N THR A 103 5.82 10.71 -9.50
CA THR A 103 5.20 11.97 -9.10
C THR A 103 4.48 11.81 -7.76
N TYR A 104 3.71 10.71 -7.63
CA TYR A 104 2.87 10.46 -6.46
C TYR A 104 3.05 9.06 -5.88
N TYR A 105 2.86 8.94 -4.58
CA TYR A 105 2.68 7.67 -3.90
C TYR A 105 1.23 7.55 -3.45
N ILE A 106 0.61 6.42 -3.77
CA ILE A 106 -0.73 6.04 -3.32
C ILE A 106 -0.55 4.99 -2.23
N LEU A 107 -0.77 5.37 -0.97
CA LEU A 107 -0.73 4.44 0.15
C LEU A 107 -2.15 4.11 0.60
N THR A 108 -2.48 2.82 0.76
CA THR A 108 -3.75 2.41 1.36
C THR A 108 -3.54 1.72 2.70
N ALA A 109 -4.32 2.13 3.69
CA ALA A 109 -4.38 1.52 5.01
C ALA A 109 -5.83 1.10 5.31
N TYR A 110 -6.06 -0.20 5.41
CA TYR A 110 -7.35 -0.72 5.87
C TYR A 110 -7.29 -1.01 7.36
N TYR A 111 -7.85 -0.09 8.14
CA TYR A 111 -7.93 -0.16 9.59
C TYR A 111 -9.16 -0.96 10.00
N LEU A 112 -8.94 -1.95 10.87
CA LEU A 112 -10.02 -2.76 11.42
C LEU A 112 -9.74 -3.07 12.88
N ASP A 113 -10.65 -2.64 13.74
CA ASP A 113 -10.64 -2.93 15.17
C ASP A 113 -12.08 -3.06 15.68
N TRP A 114 -12.23 -3.21 16.99
CA TRP A 114 -13.54 -3.28 17.62
C TRP A 114 -14.37 -1.99 17.49
N THR A 115 -13.74 -0.84 17.24
CA THR A 115 -14.44 0.44 17.10
C THR A 115 -14.96 0.69 15.67
N THR A 116 -14.41 -0.03 14.69
CA THR A 116 -14.73 0.16 13.25
C THR A 116 -15.43 -1.03 12.61
N ILE A 117 -15.54 -2.18 13.30
CA ILE A 117 -16.15 -3.41 12.75
C ILE A 117 -17.60 -3.22 12.29
N GLU A 118 -18.40 -2.44 13.02
CA GLU A 118 -19.80 -2.16 12.67
C GLU A 118 -19.92 -1.40 11.33
N ASN A 119 -18.85 -0.72 10.92
CA ASN A 119 -18.77 0.01 9.67
C ASN A 119 -17.97 -0.75 8.59
N ASP A 120 -17.75 -2.06 8.72
CA ASP A 120 -16.87 -2.84 7.83
C ASP A 120 -15.43 -2.28 7.77
N GLY A 121 -14.90 -1.79 8.90
CA GLY A 121 -13.57 -1.16 8.97
C GLY A 121 -13.50 0.23 8.33
N GLU A 122 -12.32 0.83 8.32
CA GLU A 122 -12.08 2.13 7.68
C GLU A 122 -10.94 2.02 6.66
N LEU A 123 -11.18 2.49 5.44
CA LEU A 123 -10.14 2.62 4.42
C LEU A 123 -9.61 4.05 4.44
N PHE A 124 -8.30 4.16 4.63
CA PHE A 124 -7.54 5.37 4.42
C PHE A 124 -6.79 5.24 3.10
N VAL A 125 -6.94 6.25 2.24
CA VAL A 125 -6.16 6.42 1.02
C VAL A 125 -5.36 7.69 1.18
N PHE A 126 -4.05 7.61 0.98
CA PHE A 126 -3.14 8.75 1.04
C PHE A 126 -2.56 8.99 -0.33
N LEU A 127 -2.58 10.25 -0.78
CA LEU A 127 -1.95 10.68 -2.02
C LEU A 127 -0.82 11.65 -1.66
N ILE A 128 0.42 11.21 -1.85
CA ILE A 128 1.60 11.89 -1.33
C ILE A 128 2.52 12.27 -2.50
N LYS A 129 2.90 13.54 -2.63
CA LYS A 129 3.88 13.94 -3.65
C LYS A 129 5.25 13.35 -3.32
N LYS A 130 6.08 13.14 -4.34
CA LYS A 130 7.44 12.61 -4.13
C LYS A 130 8.28 13.45 -3.17
N SER A 131 8.19 14.79 -3.22
CA SER A 131 8.87 15.67 -2.25
C SER A 131 8.48 15.34 -0.81
N ASP A 132 7.18 15.25 -0.57
CA ASP A 132 6.62 15.04 0.77
C ASP A 132 6.94 13.62 1.27
N MET A 133 6.98 12.63 0.37
CA MET A 133 7.45 11.29 0.69
C MET A 133 8.92 11.28 1.14
N ILE A 134 9.79 12.08 0.50
CA ILE A 134 11.20 12.18 0.91
C ILE A 134 11.30 12.78 2.32
N ASP A 135 10.53 13.82 2.62
CA ASP A 135 10.48 14.43 3.95
C ASP A 135 9.98 13.43 5.02
N LEU A 136 8.92 12.67 4.69
CA LEU A 136 8.41 11.60 5.57
C LEU A 136 9.46 10.52 5.83
N LEU A 137 10.24 10.14 4.81
CA LEU A 137 11.29 9.13 4.92
C LEU A 137 12.48 9.60 5.75
N GLU A 138 12.92 10.85 5.58
CA GLU A 138 13.98 11.42 6.42
C GLU A 138 13.56 11.46 7.90
N LYS A 139 12.31 11.84 8.16
CA LYS A 139 11.83 12.03 9.53
C LYS A 139 11.42 10.73 10.25
N TYR A 140 10.83 9.78 9.52
CA TYR A 140 10.20 8.59 10.11
C TYR A 140 10.57 7.28 9.42
N GLY A 141 11.31 7.36 8.32
CA GLY A 141 11.64 6.22 7.49
C GLY A 141 12.62 5.26 8.14
N SER A 142 12.73 4.11 7.50
CA SER A 142 13.71 3.07 7.80
C SER A 142 14.10 2.41 6.48
N TYR A 143 15.23 1.72 6.43
CA TYR A 143 15.55 0.89 5.27
C TYR A 143 14.58 -0.30 5.19
N ALA A 144 14.14 -0.64 3.99
CA ALA A 144 13.36 -1.85 3.73
C ALA A 144 14.23 -3.10 3.94
N HIS A 145 15.49 -3.02 3.52
CA HIS A 145 16.52 -4.02 3.68
C HIS A 145 17.76 -3.41 4.32
N GLY A 146 18.27 -4.00 5.39
CA GLY A 146 19.43 -3.49 6.13
C GLY A 146 19.08 -2.60 7.33
N THR A 147 20.09 -1.95 7.89
CA THR A 147 19.97 -1.16 9.13
C THR A 147 20.72 0.15 9.00
N ILE A 148 20.28 1.18 9.74
CA ILE A 148 20.97 2.48 9.84
C ILE A 148 22.44 2.30 10.25
N ALA A 149 22.72 1.34 11.14
CA ALA A 149 24.08 1.03 11.56
C ALA A 149 24.99 0.62 10.39
N LYS A 150 24.44 -0.02 9.35
CA LYS A 150 25.19 -0.45 8.16
C LYS A 150 25.16 0.58 7.03
N MET A 151 24.04 1.28 6.86
CA MET A 151 23.75 2.08 5.66
C MET A 151 23.79 3.60 5.91
N GLY A 152 24.08 3.99 7.16
CA GLY A 152 24.08 5.39 7.58
C GLY A 152 22.68 5.91 7.90
N GLN A 153 22.63 7.18 8.29
CA GLN A 153 21.37 7.86 8.54
C GLN A 153 20.62 8.11 7.22
N ILE A 154 19.30 8.01 7.26
CA ILE A 154 18.44 8.40 6.15
C ILE A 154 18.37 9.93 6.15
N THR A 155 18.84 10.54 5.07
CA THR A 155 18.78 11.98 4.81
C THR A 155 18.25 12.22 3.42
N MET A 156 17.69 13.40 3.15
CA MET A 156 17.25 13.79 1.80
C MET A 156 18.37 13.57 0.76
N ASP A 157 19.59 13.99 1.11
CA ASP A 157 20.79 13.80 0.30
C ASP A 157 21.09 12.33 0.00
N ASN A 158 21.02 11.47 1.01
CA ASN A 158 21.26 10.03 0.86
C ASN A 158 20.19 9.37 -0.02
N ILE A 159 18.91 9.74 0.19
CA ILE A 159 17.77 9.25 -0.59
C ILE A 159 17.93 9.57 -2.09
N MET A 160 18.35 10.80 -2.40
CA MET A 160 18.47 11.25 -3.79
C MET A 160 19.71 10.71 -4.50
N LYS A 161 20.78 10.41 -3.77
CA LYS A 161 22.06 9.92 -4.33
C LYS A 161 22.11 8.40 -4.48
N ASN A 162 21.39 7.64 -3.63
CA ASN A 162 21.47 6.19 -3.62
C ASN A 162 20.28 5.56 -4.35
N THR A 163 20.54 5.10 -5.57
CA THR A 163 19.52 4.47 -6.42
C THR A 163 19.13 3.06 -5.97
N ASP A 164 20.02 2.40 -5.24
CA ASP A 164 19.90 0.98 -4.88
C ASP A 164 19.18 0.77 -3.54
N TYR A 165 18.92 1.84 -2.79
CA TYR A 165 18.31 1.75 -1.48
C TYR A 165 16.78 1.76 -1.58
N GLU A 166 16.20 0.85 -0.83
CA GLU A 166 14.78 0.73 -0.64
C GLU A 166 14.41 1.15 0.77
N TYR A 167 13.34 1.92 0.88
CA TYR A 167 12.91 2.50 2.14
C TYR A 167 11.55 1.93 2.57
N ALA A 168 11.20 2.22 3.82
CA ALA A 168 9.97 1.78 4.41
C ALA A 168 9.40 2.80 5.40
N LEU A 169 8.07 2.95 5.35
CA LEU A 169 7.25 3.64 6.35
C LEU A 169 6.36 2.62 7.06
N ARG A 170 6.34 2.66 8.40
CA ARG A 170 5.66 1.65 9.22
C ARG A 170 4.77 2.27 10.30
N PRO A 171 3.76 3.07 9.91
CA PRO A 171 2.91 3.74 10.89
C PRO A 171 2.05 2.74 11.66
N THR A 172 1.82 3.04 12.92
CA THR A 172 0.79 2.43 13.75
C THR A 172 -0.35 3.43 13.92
N TYR A 173 -1.60 2.98 13.81
CA TYR A 173 -2.77 3.83 13.98
C TYR A 173 -2.66 4.69 15.25
N GLY A 174 -2.80 6.01 15.09
CA GLY A 174 -2.71 6.99 16.18
C GLY A 174 -1.29 7.44 16.57
N ASP A 175 -0.23 6.85 16.02
CA ASP A 175 1.14 7.30 16.27
C ASP A 175 1.49 8.62 15.57
N LYS A 176 2.72 9.11 15.78
CA LYS A 176 3.18 10.38 15.20
C LYS A 176 3.20 10.37 13.67
N LEU A 177 3.66 9.27 13.05
CA LEU A 177 3.71 9.14 11.60
C LEU A 177 2.30 9.04 11.02
N TRP A 178 1.41 8.27 11.65
CA TRP A 178 0.01 8.16 11.27
C TRP A 178 -0.70 9.51 11.28
N LYS A 179 -0.55 10.27 12.36
CA LYS A 179 -1.13 11.61 12.48
C LYS A 179 -0.66 12.54 11.37
N ASN A 180 0.62 12.46 10.99
CA ASN A 180 1.17 13.27 9.91
C ASN A 180 0.71 12.76 8.52
N LEU A 181 0.54 11.44 8.34
CA LEU A 181 -0.04 10.89 7.12
C LEU A 181 -1.48 11.37 6.86
N LEU A 182 -2.25 11.67 7.91
CA LEU A 182 -3.62 12.19 7.76
C LEU A 182 -3.68 13.54 7.02
N GLU A 183 -2.60 14.32 6.98
CA GLU A 183 -2.50 15.55 6.20
C GLU A 183 -2.58 15.28 4.68
N TYR A 184 -2.21 14.08 4.25
CA TYR A 184 -2.24 13.62 2.86
C TYR A 184 -3.44 12.72 2.56
N ARG A 185 -4.40 12.62 3.50
CA ARG A 185 -5.58 11.78 3.31
C ARG A 185 -6.38 12.29 2.11
N TYR A 186 -6.50 11.44 1.10
CA TYR A 186 -7.37 11.69 -0.04
C TYR A 186 -8.82 11.50 0.41
N THR A 187 -9.59 12.59 0.43
CA THR A 187 -10.93 12.65 1.02
C THR A 187 -11.98 11.88 0.21
N LYS A 188 -11.77 11.73 -1.11
CA LYS A 188 -12.51 10.79 -1.94
C LYS A 188 -11.93 9.40 -1.72
N SER A 189 -12.48 8.63 -0.79
CA SER A 189 -12.07 7.21 -0.60
C SER A 189 -12.52 6.28 -1.74
N ASP A 190 -13.17 6.84 -2.76
CA ASP A 190 -13.65 6.16 -3.96
C ASP A 190 -12.75 6.45 -5.16
N LEU A 191 -12.66 5.48 -6.07
CA LEU A 191 -11.97 5.64 -7.36
C LEU A 191 -12.85 6.43 -8.35
N PRO A 192 -12.27 7.15 -9.33
CA PRO A 192 -10.84 7.27 -9.60
C PRO A 192 -10.12 8.19 -8.60
N ILE A 193 -8.86 7.85 -8.29
CA ILE A 193 -7.96 8.78 -7.60
C ILE A 193 -7.40 9.71 -8.67
N GLU A 194 -7.79 10.97 -8.62
CA GLU A 194 -7.32 12.04 -9.51
C GLU A 194 -6.11 12.72 -8.88
N PHE A 195 -5.01 12.82 -9.63
CA PHE A 195 -3.75 13.47 -9.22
C PHE A 195 -3.05 14.18 -10.38
#